data_AF-A0AA40AYB3-F1
#
_entry.id   AF-A0AA40AYB3-F1
#
_cell.length_a   1.000
_cell.length_b   1.000
_cell.length_c   1.000
_cell.angle_alpha   90.00
_cell.angle_beta   90.00
_cell.angle_gamma   90.00
#
_symmetry.space_group_name_H-M   'P 1'
#
loop_
_entity.id
_entity.type
_entity.pdbx_description
1 polymer ?
#
loop_
_entity_poly.entity_id
_entity_poly.type
_entity_poly.pdbx_seq_one_letter_code
_entity_poly.pdbx_strand_id
1 'polypeptide(L)' 'MLPYHTTPAKAHLIRTAYFLESYHIPFFKADLFREFGFSKMRGRQVLYDSLDRQRPLVETRGRKPIISAEDLDKMEIIIW' A
#
# COMPACT_ATOMS: atom_id res chain seq x y z
N MET A 1 3.20 29.39 -17.26
CA MET A 1 2.72 28.59 -16.13
C MET A 1 2.72 27.13 -16.56
N LEU A 2 3.65 26.33 -16.01
CA LEU A 2 3.73 24.90 -16.29
C LEU A 2 2.60 24.16 -15.54
N PRO A 3 1.92 23.19 -16.16
CA PRO A 3 0.83 22.45 -15.55
C PRO A 3 1.39 21.40 -14.59
N TYR A 4 1.84 21.84 -13.42
CA TYR A 4 2.06 20.93 -12.30
C TYR A 4 0.69 20.64 -11.67
N HIS A 5 0.42 19.38 -11.31
CA HIS A 5 -0.68 18.93 -10.45
C HIS A 5 -2.00 18.50 -11.11
N THR A 6 -1.94 17.47 -11.94
CA THR A 6 -3.04 16.47 -12.00
C THR A 6 -2.51 15.05 -11.82
N THR A 7 -1.49 14.88 -10.97
CA THR A 7 -1.18 13.54 -10.48
C THR A 7 -2.34 13.10 -9.59
N PRO A 8 -3.04 12.00 -9.90
CA PRO A 8 -4.23 11.61 -9.15
C PRO A 8 -3.86 11.36 -7.68
N ALA A 9 -4.73 11.74 -6.74
CA ALA A 9 -4.50 11.56 -5.29
C ALA A 9 -4.06 10.13 -4.93
N LYS A 10 -4.50 9.13 -5.71
CA LYS A 10 -4.04 7.73 -5.65
C LYS A 10 -2.51 7.60 -5.74
N ALA A 11 -1.89 8.24 -6.73
CA ALA A 11 -0.46 8.14 -6.98
C ALA A 11 0.36 8.90 -5.93
N HIS A 12 -0.16 10.01 -5.39
CA HIS A 12 0.46 10.69 -4.25
C HIS A 12 0.44 9.82 -3.00
N LEU A 13 -0.69 9.21 -2.66
CA LEU A 13 -0.80 8.28 -1.54
C LEU A 13 0.24 7.16 -1.63
N ILE A 14 0.33 6.51 -2.79
CA ILE A 14 1.28 5.40 -3.01
C ILE A 14 2.73 5.87 -2.86
N ARG A 15 3.11 6.99 -3.50
CA ARG A 15 4.48 7.51 -3.43
C ARG A 15 4.86 7.92 -2.01
N THR A 16 3.96 8.59 -1.30
CA THR A 16 4.23 9.03 0.07
C THR A 16 4.34 7.84 1.02
N ALA A 17 3.46 6.84 0.90
CA ALA A 17 3.57 5.60 1.67
C ALA A 17 4.91 4.89 1.41
N TYR A 18 5.27 4.71 0.14
CA TYR A 18 6.54 4.06 -0.24
C TYR A 18 7.76 4.83 0.25
N PHE A 19 7.74 6.16 0.18
CA PHE A 19 8.79 7.02 0.71
C PHE A 19 8.94 6.82 2.22
N LEU A 20 7.86 6.92 3.00
CA LEU A 20 7.91 6.76 4.44
C LEU A 20 8.39 5.36 4.84
N GLU A 21 7.94 4.32 4.13
CA GLU A 21 8.41 2.94 4.34
C GLU A 21 9.90 2.76 3.99
N SER A 22 10.36 3.31 2.85
CA SER A 22 11.75 3.17 2.38
C SER A 22 12.77 3.87 3.27
N TYR A 23 12.37 4.97 3.91
CA TYR A 23 13.21 5.74 4.83
C TYR A 23 13.00 5.33 6.30
N HIS A 24 12.25 4.26 6.57
CA HIS A 24 11.94 3.77 7.92
C HIS A 24 11.36 4.85 8.85
N ILE A 25 10.59 5.78 8.28
CA ILE A 25 9.91 6.82 9.07
C ILE A 25 8.64 6.20 9.64
N PRO A 26 8.45 6.18 10.98
CA PRO A 26 7.23 5.64 11.57
C PRO A 26 6.05 6.55 11.22
N PHE A 27 4.98 5.95 10.68
CA PHE A 27 3.75 6.67 10.36
C PHE A 27 2.54 5.74 10.49
N PHE A 28 1.38 6.33 10.76
CA PHE A 28 0.11 5.61 10.69
C PHE A 28 -0.50 5.82 9.30
N LYS A 29 -0.73 4.72 8.59
CA LYS A 29 -1.39 4.75 7.28
C LYS A 29 -2.80 5.37 7.35
N ALA A 30 -3.46 5.30 8.51
CA ALA A 30 -4.74 5.99 8.75
C ALA A 30 -4.64 7.52 8.66
N ASP A 31 -3.57 8.12 9.20
CA ASP A 31 -3.33 9.56 9.10
C ASP A 31 -3.04 9.97 7.66
N LEU A 32 -2.27 9.13 6.95
CA LEU A 32 -2.00 9.31 5.53
C LEU A 32 -3.29 9.31 4.70
N PHE A 33 -4.21 8.37 4.97
CA PHE A 33 -5.50 8.34 4.28
C PHE A 33 -6.34 9.58 4.56
N ARG A 34 -6.36 10.05 5.81
CA ARG A 34 -7.07 11.28 6.18
C ARG A 34 -6.51 12.49 5.43
N GLU A 35 -5.19 12.62 5.35
CA GLU A 35 -4.52 13.72 4.64
C GLU A 35 -4.91 13.78 3.15
N PHE A 36 -5.02 12.62 2.51
CA PHE A 36 -5.40 12.52 1.10
C PHE A 36 -6.91 12.33 0.87
N GLY A 37 -7.74 12.44 1.91
CA GLY A 37 -9.21 12.36 1.80
C GLY A 37 -9.77 10.97 1.46
N PHE A 38 -9.04 9.90 1.75
CA PHE A 38 -9.48 8.52 1.55
C PHE A 38 -10.13 7.93 2.80
N SER A 39 -11.20 7.15 2.63
CA SER A 39 -11.67 6.25 3.68
C SER A 39 -10.64 5.15 3.93
N LYS A 40 -10.61 4.58 5.13
CA LYS A 40 -9.65 3.52 5.49
C LYS A 40 -9.70 2.33 4.51
N MET A 41 -10.90 1.87 4.16
CA MET A 41 -11.09 0.80 3.17
C MET A 41 -10.52 1.16 1.80
N ARG A 42 -10.83 2.36 1.29
CA ARG A 42 -10.41 2.78 -0.05
C ARG A 42 -8.89 3.03 -0.10
N GLY A 43 -8.33 3.62 0.94
CA GLY A 43 -6.88 3.81 1.07
C GLY A 43 -6.13 2.48 1.10
N ARG A 44 -6.64 1.49 1.85
CA ARG A 44 -6.09 0.13 1.87
C ARG A 44 -6.11 -0.50 0.48
N GLN A 45 -7.26 -0.48 -0.20
CA GLN A 45 -7.38 -1.04 -1.55
C GLN A 45 -6.40 -0.39 -2.55
N VAL A 46 -6.23 0.93 -2.48
CA VAL A 46 -5.27 1.65 -3.33
C VAL A 46 -3.83 1.17 -3.12
N LEU A 47 -3.41 0.98 -1.87
CA LEU A 47 -2.06 0.50 -1.56
C LEU A 47 -1.89 -0.97 -1.98
N TYR A 48 -2.88 -1.81 -1.71
CA TYR A 48 -2.89 -3.23 -2.11
C TYR A 48 -2.80 -3.42 -3.63
N ASP A 49 -3.63 -2.72 -4.41
CA ASP A 49 -3.58 -2.73 -5.87
C ASP A 49 -2.18 -2.36 -6.41
N SER A 50 -1.48 -1.48 -5.69
CA SER A 50 -0.16 -1.00 -6.10
C SER A 50 0.95 -2.01 -5.77
N LEU A 51 0.84 -2.71 -4.64
CA LEU A 51 1.76 -3.78 -4.25
C LEU A 51 1.64 -4.99 -5.19
N ASP A 52 0.42 -5.37 -5.56
CA ASP A 52 0.18 -6.51 -6.44
C ASP A 52 0.77 -6.30 -7.85
N ARG A 53 0.81 -5.04 -8.30
CA ARG A 53 1.47 -4.65 -9.57
C ARG A 53 3.00 -4.56 -9.48
N GLN A 54 3.57 -4.43 -8.28
CA GLN A 54 5.01 -4.31 -8.05
C GLN A 54 5.70 -5.62 -7.69
N ARG A 55 4.94 -6.65 -7.31
CA ARG A 55 5.52 -7.99 -7.11
C ARG A 55 5.95 -8.52 -8.48
N PRO A 56 7.23 -8.85 -8.70
CA PRO A 56 7.57 -9.71 -9.82
C PRO A 56 6.72 -10.98 -9.65
N LEU A 57 6.10 -11.47 -10.73
CA LEU A 57 5.54 -12.82 -10.76
C LEU A 57 6.70 -13.78 -10.49
N VAL A 58 6.99 -14.04 -9.22
CA VAL A 58 7.94 -15.07 -8.82
C VAL A 58 7.26 -16.35 -9.26
N GLU A 59 7.79 -16.99 -10.32
CA GLU A 59 7.45 -18.36 -10.67
C GLU A 59 7.83 -19.25 -9.47
N THR A 60 6.92 -19.38 -8.52
CA THR A 60 7.03 -20.36 -7.45
C THR A 60 6.81 -21.72 -8.09
N ARG A 61 7.89 -22.37 -8.52
CA ARG A 61 7.89 -23.78 -8.93
C ARG A 61 7.35 -24.64 -7.77
N GLY A 62 6.03 -24.82 -7.71
CA GLY A 62 5.33 -25.80 -6.86
C GLY A 62 5.43 -25.66 -5.34
N ARG A 63 6.09 -24.64 -4.77
CA ARG A 63 6.16 -24.47 -3.31
C ARG A 63 4.90 -23.79 -2.79
N LYS A 64 4.14 -24.50 -1.95
CA LYS A 64 2.99 -23.93 -1.24
C LYS A 64 3.47 -22.85 -0.26
N PRO A 65 2.84 -21.67 -0.24
CA PRO A 65 3.16 -20.64 0.74
C PRO A 65 2.88 -21.16 2.15
N ILE A 66 3.80 -20.90 3.08
CA ILE A 66 3.74 -21.36 4.49
C ILE A 66 2.58 -20.69 5.23
N ILE A 67 2.20 -19.49 4.80
CA ILE A 67 1.13 -18.68 5.39
C ILE A 67 0.13 -18.37 4.28
N SER A 68 -1.16 -18.58 4.56
CA SER A 68 -2.22 -18.26 3.61
C SER A 68 -2.36 -16.74 3.45
N ALA A 69 -2.86 -16.28 2.30
CA ALA A 69 -3.16 -14.86 2.11
C ALA A 69 -4.14 -14.32 3.17
N GLU A 70 -5.06 -15.18 3.63
CA GLU A 70 -6.05 -14.86 4.65
C GLU A 70 -5.43 -14.68 6.05
N ASP A 71 -4.40 -15.47 6.37
CA ASP A 71 -3.68 -15.34 7.64
C ASP A 71 -2.79 -14.09 7.66
N LEU A 72 -2.22 -13.72 6.51
CA LEU A 72 -1.53 -12.44 6.36
C LEU A 72 -2.49 -11.26 6.57
N ASP A 73 -3.70 -11.34 6.02
CA ASP A 73 -4.75 -10.33 6.23
C ASP A 73 -5.13 -10.21 7.71
N LYS A 74 -5.31 -11.34 8.41
CA LYS A 74 -5.63 -11.35 9.84
C LYS A 74 -4.50 -10.78 10.70
N MET A 75 -3.24 -11.10 10.39
CA MET A 75 -2.09 -10.55 11.10
C MET A 75 -1.95 -9.05 10.86
N GLU A 76 -2.18 -8.57 9.64
CA GLU A 76 -2.12 -7.15 9.33
C GLU A 76 -3.20 -6.35 10.09
N ILE A 77 -4.42 -6.88 10.22
CA ILE A 77 -5.50 -6.26 11.01
C ILE A 77 -5.11 -6.10 12.49
N ILE A 78 -4.31 -7.01 13.05
CA ILE A 78 -3.88 -6.97 14.45
C ILE A 78 -2.75 -5.97 14.66
N ILE A 79 -1.88 -5.78 13.67
CA ILE A 79 -0.71 -4.89 13.75
C ILE A 79 -1.08 -3.42 13.44
N TRP A 80 -2.23 -3.19 12.80
CA TRP A 80 -2.77 -1.88 12.39
C TRP A 80 -3.66 -1.18 13.43
#